data_AF-A0A956BKQ7-F1
#
_entry.id   AF-A0A956BKQ7-F1
#
_cell.length_a   1.000
_cell.length_b   1.000
_cell.length_c   1.000
_cell.angle_alpha   90.00
_cell.angle_beta   90.00
_cell.angle_gamma   90.00
#
_symmetry.space_group_name_H-M   'P 1'
#
loop_
_entity.id
_entity.type
_entity.pdbx_description
1 polymer ?
#
loop_
_entity_poly.entity_id
_entity_poly.type
_entity_poly.pdbx_seq_one_letter_code
_entity_poly.pdbx_strand_id
1 'polypeptide(L)'
;MGRFDALDELVAAIGKAGFKEREVLRDQLLELARTFPDATTVMEHLESAKKGIQSLEARWEVDEVIEAITPPPVPKEPEPEEEEPTNRPLTAKDLDLLYDDPRGIQLHKTKKGKRYFLTQVDPQTYQPQTFELRPEEVSQIKLQLHGSPYWVKLDD
;
A
#
# COMPACT_ATOMS: atom_id res chain seq x y z
N MET A 1 34.99 -20.50 -4.17
CA MET A 1 34.07 -19.91 -3.18
C MET A 1 33.05 -19.07 -3.92
N GLY A 2 31.77 -19.45 -3.88
CA GLY A 2 30.71 -18.55 -4.34
C GLY A 2 30.63 -17.32 -3.44
N ARG A 3 30.14 -16.20 -3.97
CA ARG A 3 30.00 -14.94 -3.21
C ARG A 3 29.10 -15.09 -1.97
N PHE A 4 28.19 -16.06 -1.99
CA PHE A 4 27.22 -16.33 -0.92
C PHE A 4 27.42 -17.68 -0.22
N ASP A 5 28.54 -18.37 -0.50
CA ASP A 5 28.85 -19.70 0.04
C ASP A 5 28.82 -19.69 1.59
N ALA A 6 29.41 -18.65 2.19
CA ALA A 6 29.44 -18.47 3.64
C ALA A 6 28.04 -18.20 4.25
N LEU A 7 27.10 -17.62 3.50
CA LEU A 7 25.71 -17.46 3.96
C LEU A 7 25.00 -18.81 3.94
N ASP A 8 25.19 -19.61 2.89
CA ASP A 8 24.59 -20.94 2.77
C ASP A 8 25.10 -21.88 3.87
N GLU A 9 26.41 -21.83 4.19
CA GLU A 9 27.00 -22.57 5.30
C GLU A 9 26.37 -22.21 6.65
N LEU A 10 26.15 -20.92 6.91
CA LEU A 10 25.50 -20.45 8.15
C LEU A 10 24.03 -20.85 8.20
N VAL A 11 23.29 -20.74 7.09
CA VAL A 11 21.87 -21.18 7.01
C VAL A 11 21.75 -22.69 7.22
N ALA A 12 22.64 -23.48 6.61
CA ALA A 12 22.70 -24.92 6.81
C ALA A 12 23.08 -25.30 8.25
N ALA A 13 23.95 -24.51 8.89
CA ALA A 13 24.30 -24.69 10.30
C ALA A 13 23.10 -24.38 11.22
N ILE A 14 22.36 -23.28 10.98
CA ILE A 14 21.14 -22.93 11.72
C ILE A 14 20.10 -24.05 11.63
N GLY A 15 19.96 -24.68 10.44
CA GLY A 15 19.05 -25.81 10.23
C GLY A 15 19.36 -27.07 11.05
N LYS A 16 20.62 -27.24 11.50
CA LYS A 16 21.10 -28.41 12.26
C LYS A 16 21.37 -28.10 13.74
N ALA A 17 21.47 -26.82 14.10
CA ALA A 17 21.86 -26.34 15.42
C ALA A 17 20.69 -26.32 16.43
N GLY A 18 21.03 -26.45 17.72
CA GLY A 18 20.09 -26.28 18.83
C GLY A 18 19.77 -24.81 19.10
N PHE A 19 18.68 -24.54 19.84
CA PHE A 19 18.17 -23.18 20.11
C PHE A 19 19.25 -22.15 20.48
N LYS A 20 20.12 -22.46 21.45
CA LYS A 20 21.19 -21.56 21.90
C LYS A 20 22.27 -21.29 20.84
N GLU A 21 22.55 -22.28 20.01
CA GLU A 21 23.54 -22.17 18.93
C GLU A 21 22.95 -21.40 17.74
N ARG A 22 21.65 -21.56 17.48
CA ARG A 22 20.93 -20.80 16.44
C ARG A 22 21.00 -19.29 16.68
N GLU A 23 20.83 -18.83 17.92
CA GLU A 23 20.93 -17.40 18.24
C GLU A 23 22.30 -16.80 17.84
N VAL A 24 23.38 -17.53 18.12
CA VAL A 24 24.75 -17.13 17.80
C VAL A 24 25.03 -17.19 16.29
N LEU A 25 24.46 -18.18 15.60
CA LEU A 25 24.58 -18.32 14.15
C LEU A 25 23.73 -17.29 13.41
N ARG A 26 22.57 -16.91 13.95
CA ARG A 26 21.70 -15.85 13.46
C ARG A 26 22.42 -14.50 13.47
N ASP A 27 23.08 -14.18 14.59
CA ASP A 27 23.83 -12.92 14.72
C ASP A 27 24.98 -12.85 13.71
N GLN A 28 25.74 -13.94 13.56
CA GLN A 28 26.78 -14.06 12.53
C GLN A 28 26.22 -13.95 11.10
N LEU A 29 25.05 -14.57 10.84
CA LEU A 29 24.40 -14.48 9.54
C LEU A 29 23.98 -13.04 9.23
N LEU A 30 23.47 -12.31 10.22
CA LEU A 30 23.11 -10.90 10.10
C LEU A 30 24.32 -10.00 9.89
N GLU A 31 25.38 -10.16 10.67
CA GLU A 31 26.63 -9.42 10.49
C GLU A 31 27.21 -9.66 9.10
N LEU A 32 27.26 -10.92 8.67
CA LEU A 32 27.76 -11.29 7.35
C LEU A 32 26.88 -10.69 6.24
N ALA A 33 25.56 -10.78 6.37
CA ALA A 33 24.62 -10.21 5.40
C ALA A 33 24.77 -8.68 5.26
N ARG A 34 25.07 -7.96 6.36
CA ARG A 34 25.35 -6.51 6.34
C ARG A 34 26.66 -6.12 5.67
N THR A 35 27.62 -7.05 5.53
CA THR A 35 28.88 -6.77 4.80
C THR A 35 28.68 -6.69 3.29
N PHE A 36 27.56 -7.19 2.77
CA PHE A 36 27.27 -7.14 1.35
C PHE A 36 26.68 -5.79 0.93
N PRO A 37 27.12 -5.23 -0.20
CA PRO A 37 26.57 -3.97 -0.72
C PRO A 37 25.17 -4.12 -1.32
N ASP A 38 24.71 -5.34 -1.59
CA ASP A 38 23.45 -5.62 -2.28
C ASP A 38 22.53 -6.44 -1.37
N ALA A 39 21.74 -5.74 -0.54
CA ALA A 39 20.83 -6.37 0.41
C ALA A 39 19.74 -7.19 -0.29
N THR A 40 19.23 -6.72 -1.44
CA THR A 40 18.19 -7.42 -2.21
C THR A 40 18.63 -8.80 -2.67
N THR A 41 19.80 -8.91 -3.29
CA THR A 41 20.34 -10.21 -3.72
C THR A 41 20.60 -11.13 -2.53
N VAL A 42 21.04 -10.57 -1.39
CA VAL A 42 21.24 -11.36 -0.16
C VAL A 42 19.92 -11.89 0.39
N MET A 43 18.87 -11.06 0.44
CA MET A 43 17.53 -11.48 0.88
C MET A 43 16.98 -12.61 0.00
N GLU A 44 17.00 -12.46 -1.33
CA GLU A 44 16.52 -13.49 -2.26
C GLU A 44 17.30 -14.81 -2.13
N HIS A 45 18.61 -14.70 -1.85
CA HIS A 45 19.46 -15.85 -1.62
C HIS A 45 19.11 -16.56 -0.30
N LEU A 46 18.94 -15.81 0.79
CA LEU A 46 18.53 -16.35 2.10
C LEU A 46 17.14 -16.98 2.04
N GLU A 47 16.19 -16.38 1.30
CA GLU A 47 14.86 -16.96 1.06
C GLU A 47 14.93 -18.29 0.32
N SER A 48 15.83 -18.40 -0.65
CA SER A 48 16.06 -19.63 -1.39
C SER A 48 16.71 -20.70 -0.51
N ALA A 49 17.71 -20.34 0.30
CA ALA A 49 18.38 -21.25 1.23
C ALA A 49 17.44 -21.74 2.35
N LYS A 50 16.55 -20.86 2.85
CA LYS A 50 15.52 -21.19 3.86
C LYS A 50 14.61 -22.34 3.44
N LYS A 51 14.31 -22.48 2.14
CA LYS A 51 13.47 -23.58 1.61
C LYS A 51 14.08 -24.96 1.85
N GLY A 52 15.40 -25.05 1.98
CA GLY A 52 16.11 -26.30 2.29
C GLY A 52 16.03 -26.74 3.75
N ILE A 53 15.62 -25.86 4.66
CA ILE A 53 15.53 -26.15 6.10
C ILE A 53 14.24 -26.93 6.38
N GLN A 54 14.34 -28.07 7.08
CA GLN A 54 13.16 -28.85 7.47
C GLN A 54 12.50 -28.34 8.77
N SER A 55 13.31 -27.78 9.67
CA SER A 55 12.88 -27.28 10.97
C SER A 55 12.22 -25.90 10.85
N LEU A 56 10.97 -25.78 11.30
CA LEU A 56 10.22 -24.52 11.26
C LEU A 56 10.93 -23.42 12.07
N GLU A 57 11.39 -23.73 13.29
CA GLU A 57 12.13 -22.79 14.16
C GLU A 57 13.36 -22.20 13.46
N ALA A 58 14.13 -23.02 12.76
CA ALA A 58 15.28 -22.55 12.01
C ALA A 58 14.90 -21.70 10.79
N ARG A 59 13.70 -21.90 10.22
CA ARG A 59 13.18 -21.00 9.18
C ARG A 59 12.84 -19.62 9.74
N TRP A 60 12.25 -19.56 10.94
CA TRP A 60 11.94 -18.28 11.61
C TRP A 60 13.21 -17.49 11.92
N GLU A 61 14.28 -18.14 12.38
CA GLU A 61 15.56 -17.47 12.64
C GLU A 61 16.15 -16.82 11.38
N VAL A 62 16.03 -17.49 10.22
CA VAL A 62 16.48 -16.93 8.93
C VAL A 62 15.55 -15.80 8.47
N ASP A 63 14.25 -15.91 8.72
CA ASP A 63 13.27 -14.86 8.45
C ASP A 63 13.60 -13.58 9.21
N GLU A 64 13.94 -13.68 10.49
CA GLU A 64 14.36 -12.51 11.29
C GLU A 64 15.60 -11.83 10.72
N VAL A 65 16.56 -12.61 10.19
CA VAL A 65 17.75 -12.03 9.54
C VAL A 65 17.36 -11.31 8.25
N ILE A 66 16.48 -11.91 7.44
CA ILE A 66 15.96 -11.29 6.22
C ILE A 66 15.25 -9.98 6.57
N GLU A 67 14.39 -9.96 7.59
CA GLU A 67 13.73 -8.73 8.05
C GLU A 67 14.73 -7.69 8.59
N ALA A 68 15.77 -8.13 9.30
CA ALA A 68 16.77 -7.23 9.88
C ALA A 68 17.74 -6.62 8.85
N ILE A 69 17.93 -7.25 7.70
CA ILE A 69 18.68 -6.68 6.55
C ILE A 69 17.77 -6.01 5.54
N THR A 70 16.46 -6.33 5.55
CA THR A 70 15.48 -5.56 4.82
C THR A 70 15.60 -4.14 5.36
N PRO A 71 16.03 -3.17 4.55
CA PRO A 71 16.02 -1.78 5.00
C PRO A 71 14.60 -1.51 5.52
N PRO A 72 14.45 -0.87 6.70
CA PRO A 72 13.12 -0.48 7.15
C PRO A 72 12.46 0.19 5.95
N PRO A 73 11.22 -0.18 5.59
CA PRO A 73 10.54 0.50 4.51
C PRO A 73 10.72 1.98 4.82
N VAL A 74 11.41 2.69 3.93
CA VAL A 74 11.60 4.13 4.05
C VAL A 74 10.23 4.64 4.47
N PRO A 75 10.06 5.39 5.59
CA PRO A 75 8.77 5.91 5.95
C PRO A 75 8.24 6.52 4.67
N LYS A 76 7.20 5.91 4.13
CA LYS A 76 6.65 6.29 2.84
C LYS A 76 6.39 7.80 2.97
N GLU A 77 7.22 8.65 2.36
CA GLU A 77 6.62 9.61 1.43
C GLU A 77 5.70 8.73 0.60
N PRO A 78 4.38 8.87 0.75
CA PRO A 78 3.40 7.84 0.41
C PRO A 78 3.87 7.11 -0.84
N GLU A 79 4.34 5.84 -0.71
CA GLU A 79 4.35 4.99 -1.90
C GLU A 79 2.93 5.17 -2.45
N PRO A 80 2.78 5.45 -3.75
CA PRO A 80 1.49 5.24 -4.35
C PRO A 80 1.05 3.87 -3.86
N GLU A 81 -0.06 3.84 -3.13
CA GLU A 81 -0.86 2.63 -2.97
C GLU A 81 -0.76 1.91 -4.30
N GLU A 82 -0.57 0.58 -4.26
CA GLU A 82 -0.95 -0.27 -5.38
C GLU A 82 -2.07 0.44 -6.11
N GLU A 83 -1.83 0.84 -7.36
CA GLU A 83 -2.92 1.16 -8.25
C GLU A 83 -3.70 -0.16 -8.34
N GLU A 84 -4.53 -0.45 -7.32
CA GLU A 84 -5.86 -1.01 -7.50
C GLU A 84 -6.30 -0.36 -8.78
N PRO A 85 -6.46 -1.13 -9.87
CA PRO A 85 -6.40 -0.58 -11.21
C PRO A 85 -7.14 0.73 -11.20
N THR A 86 -6.45 1.86 -11.44
CA THR A 86 -6.96 3.25 -11.39
C THR A 86 -8.00 3.51 -12.49
N ASN A 87 -8.72 2.45 -12.82
CA ASN A 87 -9.73 2.23 -13.83
C ASN A 87 -10.83 1.29 -13.29
N ARG A 88 -10.86 0.97 -11.97
CA ARG A 88 -12.10 0.50 -11.36
C ARG A 88 -13.07 1.67 -11.42
N PRO A 89 -14.21 1.53 -12.12
CA PRO A 89 -15.21 2.58 -12.12
C PRO A 89 -15.65 2.80 -10.67
N LEU A 90 -15.44 4.01 -10.15
CA LEU A 90 -15.99 4.43 -8.86
C LEU A 90 -17.49 4.17 -8.91
N THR A 91 -17.97 3.23 -8.10
CA THR A 91 -19.39 2.90 -8.08
C THR A 91 -20.12 3.88 -7.17
N ALA A 92 -21.41 4.12 -7.42
CA ALA A 92 -22.23 5.05 -6.64
C ALA A 92 -22.24 4.77 -5.11
N LYS A 93 -21.82 3.58 -4.68
CA LYS A 93 -21.73 3.19 -3.26
C LYS A 93 -20.53 3.81 -2.53
N ASP A 94 -19.47 4.13 -3.26
CA ASP A 94 -18.22 4.71 -2.76
C ASP A 94 -18.24 6.24 -2.72
N LEU A 95 -19.33 6.81 -3.22
CA LEU A 95 -19.59 8.24 -3.28
C LEU A 95 -20.59 8.62 -2.19
N ASP A 96 -20.29 9.73 -1.52
CA ASP A 96 -21.19 10.39 -0.60
C ASP A 96 -21.87 11.57 -1.29
N LEU A 97 -23.20 11.57 -1.29
CA LEU A 97 -24.00 12.62 -1.90
C LEU A 97 -24.03 13.81 -0.96
N LEU A 98 -23.39 14.92 -1.36
CA LEU A 98 -23.32 16.16 -0.59
C LEU A 98 -24.41 17.15 -0.97
N TYR A 99 -24.89 17.10 -2.20
CA TYR A 99 -25.83 18.07 -2.74
C TYR A 99 -26.73 17.38 -3.76
N ASP A 100 -28.04 17.57 -3.64
CA ASP A 100 -29.04 16.98 -4.55
C ASP A 100 -30.10 18.02 -4.90
N ASP A 101 -29.97 18.63 -6.07
CA ASP A 101 -30.88 19.67 -6.55
C ASP A 101 -31.89 19.10 -7.55
N PRO A 102 -33.19 19.43 -7.41
CA PRO A 102 -34.24 18.94 -8.31
C PRO A 102 -34.08 19.42 -9.76
N ARG A 103 -33.21 20.40 -10.04
CA ARG A 103 -32.82 20.80 -11.40
C ARG A 103 -31.86 19.82 -12.06
N GLY A 104 -31.53 18.71 -11.39
CA GLY A 104 -30.65 17.67 -11.90
C GLY A 104 -29.18 17.94 -11.67
N ILE A 105 -28.82 18.66 -10.59
CA ILE A 105 -27.43 18.90 -10.18
C ILE A 105 -27.16 18.09 -8.91
N GLN A 106 -26.17 17.20 -8.96
CA GLN A 106 -25.77 16.37 -7.84
C GLN A 106 -24.27 16.51 -7.59
N LEU A 107 -23.89 16.81 -6.36
CA LEU A 107 -22.49 16.83 -5.95
C LEU A 107 -22.19 15.60 -5.11
N HIS A 108 -21.24 14.82 -5.56
CA HIS A 108 -20.73 13.66 -4.87
C HIS A 108 -19.31 13.92 -4.40
N LYS A 109 -18.93 13.32 -3.27
CA LYS A 109 -17.56 13.29 -2.76
C LYS A 109 -17.15 11.85 -2.56
N THR A 110 -15.92 11.49 -2.89
CA THR A 110 -15.44 10.13 -2.57
C THR A 110 -15.33 9.94 -1.06
N LYS A 111 -15.79 8.79 -0.56
CA LYS A 111 -15.61 8.42 0.86
C LYS A 111 -14.14 8.25 1.22
N LYS A 112 -13.37 7.65 0.30
CA LYS A 112 -11.91 7.55 0.37
C LYS A 112 -11.29 8.58 -0.58
N GLY A 113 -10.57 9.55 -0.02
CA GLY A 113 -9.87 10.59 -0.78
C GLY A 113 -10.50 11.98 -0.75
N LYS A 114 -10.06 12.84 -1.67
CA LYS A 114 -10.46 14.26 -1.78
C LYS A 114 -11.07 14.61 -3.15
N ARG A 115 -11.54 13.60 -3.90
CA ARG A 115 -12.14 13.79 -5.23
C ARG A 115 -13.62 14.13 -5.07
N TYR A 116 -14.10 15.00 -5.94
CA TYR A 116 -15.50 15.41 -5.99
C TYR A 116 -16.00 15.23 -7.42
N PHE A 117 -17.26 14.83 -7.55
CA PHE A 117 -17.89 14.60 -8.84
C PHE A 117 -19.17 15.40 -8.91
N LEU A 118 -19.31 16.21 -9.94
CA LEU A 118 -20.53 16.93 -10.25
C LEU A 118 -21.26 16.20 -11.35
N THR A 119 -22.43 15.67 -11.05
CA THR A 119 -23.35 15.15 -12.05
C THR A 119 -24.38 16.22 -12.35
N GLN A 120 -24.46 16.65 -13.61
CA GLN A 120 -25.49 17.58 -14.07
C GLN A 120 -26.23 16.98 -15.26
N VAL A 121 -27.55 17.14 -15.30
CA VAL A 121 -28.36 16.75 -16.46
C VAL A 121 -28.16 17.80 -17.55
N ASP A 122 -27.60 17.38 -18.68
CA ASP A 122 -27.42 18.26 -19.82
C ASP A 122 -28.79 18.62 -20.42
N PRO A 123 -29.14 19.92 -20.59
CA PRO A 123 -30.48 20.32 -21.02
C PRO A 123 -30.77 20.03 -22.50
N GLN A 124 -29.75 19.72 -23.31
CA GLN A 124 -29.93 19.40 -24.72
C GLN A 124 -30.18 17.90 -24.94
N THR A 125 -29.42 17.06 -24.24
CA THR A 125 -29.47 15.60 -24.35
C THR A 125 -30.32 14.93 -23.27
N TYR A 126 -30.68 15.67 -22.22
CA TYR A 126 -31.33 15.17 -21.01
C TYR A 126 -30.58 14.00 -20.34
N GLN A 127 -29.31 13.82 -20.66
CA GLN A 127 -28.48 12.78 -20.07
C GLN A 127 -27.68 13.33 -18.89
N PRO A 128 -27.54 12.55 -17.80
CA PRO A 128 -26.65 12.92 -16.71
C PRO A 128 -25.21 12.86 -17.19
N GLN A 129 -24.51 13.99 -17.11
CA GLN A 129 -23.08 14.07 -17.38
C GLN A 129 -22.32 14.33 -16.09
N THR A 130 -21.42 13.41 -15.77
CA THR A 130 -20.59 13.47 -14.56
C THR A 130 -19.22 14.03 -14.90
N PHE A 131 -18.81 15.06 -14.18
CA PHE A 131 -17.51 15.70 -14.27
C PHE A 131 -16.77 15.51 -12.96
N GLU A 132 -15.50 15.14 -13.05
CA GLU A 132 -14.62 15.22 -11.90
C GLU A 132 -14.22 16.68 -11.64
N LEU A 133 -14.37 17.11 -10.41
CA LEU A 133 -14.00 18.44 -9.96
C LEU A 133 -12.64 18.42 -9.26
N ARG A 134 -11.81 19.40 -9.63
CA ARG A 134 -10.59 19.73 -8.90
C ARG A 134 -10.92 20.47 -7.60
N PRO A 135 -10.03 20.44 -6.59
CA PRO A 135 -10.28 21.08 -5.28
C PRO A 135 -10.58 22.58 -5.37
N GLU A 136 -10.00 23.28 -6.35
CA GLU A 136 -10.30 24.70 -6.63
C GLU A 136 -11.74 24.89 -7.12
N GLU A 137 -12.20 24.04 -8.03
CA GLU A 137 -13.54 24.08 -8.62
C GLU A 137 -14.60 23.73 -7.57
N VAL A 138 -14.31 22.77 -6.68
CA VAL A 138 -15.17 22.42 -5.55
C VAL A 138 -15.39 23.62 -4.63
N SER A 139 -14.33 24.36 -4.35
CA SER A 139 -14.42 25.54 -3.48
C SER A 139 -15.29 26.62 -4.11
N GLN A 140 -15.14 26.86 -5.42
CA GLN A 140 -15.99 27.78 -6.17
C GLN A 140 -17.46 27.34 -6.17
N ILE A 141 -17.73 26.06 -6.44
CA ILE A 141 -19.10 25.52 -6.45
C ILE A 141 -19.73 25.59 -5.05
N LYS A 142 -19.00 25.25 -3.99
CA LYS A 142 -19.49 25.38 -2.61
C LYS A 142 -19.84 26.82 -2.26
N LEU A 143 -19.06 27.80 -2.72
CA LEU A 143 -19.37 29.22 -2.54
C LEU A 143 -20.64 29.63 -3.28
N GLN A 144 -20.79 29.20 -4.54
CA GLN A 144 -22.01 29.46 -5.33
C GLN A 144 -23.26 28.82 -4.73
N LEU A 145 -23.12 27.62 -4.17
CA LEU A 145 -24.20 26.84 -3.58
C LEU A 145 -24.36 27.09 -2.07
N HIS A 146 -23.57 27.98 -1.45
CA HIS A 146 -23.54 28.19 0.01
C HIS A 146 -24.91 28.57 0.60
N GLY A 147 -25.81 29.17 -0.18
CA GLY A 147 -27.17 29.52 0.22
C GLY A 147 -28.26 28.53 -0.20
N SER A 148 -27.90 27.43 -0.87
CA SER A 148 -28.88 26.48 -1.39
C SER A 148 -29.41 25.56 -0.28
N PRO A 149 -30.72 25.28 -0.21
CA PRO A 149 -31.30 24.40 0.80
C PRO A 149 -31.08 22.89 0.51
N TYR A 150 -30.47 22.56 -0.63
CA TYR A 150 -30.34 21.21 -1.17
C TYR A 150 -29.06 20.48 -0.71
N TRP A 151 -28.34 21.03 0.27
CA TRP A 151 -27.22 20.32 0.89
C TRP A 151 -27.74 19.12 1.67
N VAL A 152 -27.26 17.95 1.28
CA VAL A 152 -27.48 16.72 2.03
C VAL A 152 -26.50 16.74 3.20
N LYS A 153 -27.03 16.74 4.42
CA LYS A 153 -26.19 16.57 5.61
C LYS A 153 -25.75 15.10 5.65
N LEU A 154 -24.45 14.84 5.53
CA LEU A 154 -23.91 13.56 6.01
C LEU A 154 -24.22 13.49 7.50
N ASP A 155 -25.09 12.56 7.88
CA ASP A 155 -25.13 12.07 9.26
C ASP A 155 -23.90 11.18 9.43
N ASP A 156 -23.00 11.56 10.35
CA ASP A 156 -21.76 10.85 10.71
C ASP A 156 -22.05 9.53 11.45
#